data_AF-A0A6G7YQM1-F1
#
_entry.id   AF-A0A6G7YQM1-F1
#
_cell.length_a   1.000
_cell.length_b   1.000
_cell.length_c   1.000
_cell.angle_alpha   90.00
_cell.angle_beta   90.00
_cell.angle_gamma   90.00
#
_symmetry.space_group_name_H-M   'P 1'
#
loop_
_entity.id
_entity.type
_entity.pdbx_description
1 polymer ?
#
loop_
_entity_poly.entity_id
_entity_poly.type
_entity_poly.pdbx_seq_one_letter_code
_entity_poly.pdbx_strand_id
1 'polypeptide(L)' 'MTTPALLELLAGIVIFVAGLWLYRKRGREDGRRGSQTAVLLFAVAAIMIIHATGLLDYRPGAAG' A
#
# COMPACT_ATOMS: atom_id res chain seq x y z
N MET A 1 -4.76 -17.40 -5.95
CA MET A 1 -3.69 -16.39 -5.90
C MET A 1 -2.47 -16.97 -6.62
N THR A 2 -1.93 -16.28 -7.63
CA THR A 2 -0.76 -16.75 -8.39
C THR A 2 0.54 -16.36 -7.66
N THR A 3 1.66 -17.02 -7.96
CA THR A 3 2.97 -16.66 -7.37
C THR A 3 3.35 -15.19 -7.60
N PRO A 4 3.15 -14.60 -8.81
CA PRO A 4 3.38 -13.17 -9.02
C PRO A 4 2.50 -12.27 -8.13
N ALA A 5 1.20 -12.59 -8.02
CA ALA A 5 0.28 -11.83 -7.15
C ALA A 5 0.67 -11.92 -5.67
N LEU A 6 1.19 -13.08 -5.22
CA LEU A 6 1.71 -13.22 -3.86
C LEU A 6 2.95 -12.34 -3.61
N LEU A 7 3.89 -12.30 -4.56
CA LEU A 7 5.07 -11.45 -4.46
C LEU A 7 4.69 -9.96 -4.44
N GLU A 8 3.71 -9.58 -5.26
CA GLU A 8 3.21 -8.21 -5.30
C GLU A 8 2.52 -7.80 -4.00
N LEU A 9 1.71 -8.71 -3.43
CA LEU A 9 1.09 -8.49 -2.12
C LEU A 9 2.16 -8.31 -1.03
N LEU A 10 3.18 -9.19 -1.01
CA LEU A 10 4.29 -9.09 -0.05
C LEU A 10 5.06 -7.77 -0.21
N ALA A 11 5.33 -7.34 -1.44
CA ALA A 11 5.96 -6.05 -1.72
C ALA A 11 5.10 -4.88 -1.20
N GLY A 12 3.78 -4.91 -1.45
CA GLY A 12 2.85 -3.91 -0.93
C GLY A 12 2.86 -3.83 0.60
N ILE A 13 2.88 -4.97 1.29
CA ILE A 13 2.97 -5.03 2.76
C ILE A 13 4.31 -4.44 3.25
N VAL A 14 5.43 -4.79 2.62
CA VAL A 14 6.75 -4.26 2.99
C VAL A 14 6.80 -2.74 2.83
N ILE A 15 6.28 -2.21 1.72
CA ILE A 15 6.20 -0.76 1.46
C ILE A 15 5.31 -0.08 2.52
N PHE A 16 4.19 -0.69 2.88
CA PHE A 16 3.31 -0.16 3.93
C PHE A 16 4.03 -0.05 5.28
N VAL A 17 4.74 -1.10 5.69
CA VAL A 17 5.51 -1.11 6.94
C VAL A 17 6.65 -0.08 6.90
N ALA A 18 7.34 0.07 5.76
CA ALA A 18 8.35 1.11 5.57
C ALA A 18 7.75 2.53 5.68
N GLY A 19 6.55 2.74 5.12
CA GLY A 19 5.78 3.97 5.27
C GLY A 19 5.44 4.26 6.74
N LEU A 20 4.99 3.26 7.50
CA LEU A 20 4.68 3.40 8.94
C LEU A 20 5.92 3.78 9.74
N TRP A 21 7.04 3.13 9.47
CA TRP A 21 8.31 3.45 10.10
C TRP A 21 8.76 4.88 9.79
N LEU A 22 8.68 5.31 8.53
CA LEU A 22 9.05 6.66 8.11
C LEU A 22 8.12 7.72 8.71
N TYR A 23 6.81 7.45 8.72
CA TYR A 23 5.80 8.33 9.32
C TYR A 23 6.08 8.51 10.82
N ARG A 24 6.31 7.41 11.54
CA ARG A 24 6.61 7.42 12.98
C ARG A 24 7.95 8.09 13.29
N LYS A 25 8.97 7.90 12.44
CA LYS A 25 10.27 8.58 12.60
C LYS A 25 10.12 10.10 12.41
N ARG A 26 9.55 10.54 11.29
CA ARG A 26 9.40 11.98 10.98
C ARG A 26 8.40 12.71 11.87
N GLY A 27 7.37 12.02 12.38
CA GLY A 27 6.46 12.59 13.38
C GLY A 27 7.15 12.97 14.69
N ARG A 28 8.32 12.38 15.00
CA ARG A 28 9.16 12.77 16.14
C ARG A 28 10.08 13.95 15.84
N GLU A 29 10.43 14.16 14.57
CA GLU A 29 11.35 15.19 14.13
C GLU A 29 10.62 16.52 13.84
N ASP A 30 9.42 16.46 13.25
CA ASP A 30 8.70 17.66 12.84
C ASP A 30 7.16 17.45 12.86
N GLY A 31 6.58 17.49 14.05
CA GLY A 31 5.16 17.17 14.30
C GLY A 31 4.15 18.08 13.61
N ARG A 32 4.58 19.21 13.04
CA ARG A 32 3.70 20.22 12.41
C ARG A 32 3.53 20.04 10.89
N ARG A 33 4.37 19.25 10.22
CA ARG A 33 4.34 19.06 8.75
C ARG A 33 4.03 17.62 8.30
N GLY A 34 4.14 16.63 9.18
CA GLY A 34 3.97 15.22 8.79
C GLY A 34 4.96 14.78 7.70
N SER A 35 4.92 13.51 7.29
CA SER A 35 5.80 13.00 6.22
C SER A 35 5.03 12.82 4.92
N GLN A 36 5.12 13.79 4.01
CA GLN A 36 4.53 13.69 2.66
C GLN A 36 5.03 12.45 1.91
N THR A 37 6.31 12.11 2.08
CA THR A 37 6.91 10.87 1.54
C THR A 37 6.25 9.61 2.11
N ALA A 38 5.92 9.59 3.40
CA ALA A 38 5.25 8.42 3.99
C ALA A 38 3.81 8.28 3.49
N VAL A 39 3.11 9.40 3.28
CA VAL A 39 1.76 9.39 2.67
C VAL A 39 1.81 8.80 1.26
N LEU A 40 2.80 9.20 0.46
CA LEU A 40 3.01 8.61 -0.88
C LEU A 40 3.30 7.10 -0.81
N LEU A 41 4.13 6.65 0.13
CA LEU A 41 4.38 5.23 0.35
C LEU A 41 3.10 4.47 0.71
N PHE A 42 2.23 5.04 1.56
CA PHE A 42 0.94 4.44 1.87
C PHE A 42 0.03 4.34 0.66
N ALA A 43 -0.02 5.39 -0.17
CA ALA A 43 -0.82 5.38 -1.40
C ALA A 43 -0.35 4.29 -2.37
N VAL A 44 0.96 4.19 -2.60
CA VAL A 44 1.55 3.15 -3.45
C VAL A 44 1.28 1.75 -2.88
N ALA A 45 1.47 1.55 -1.58
CA ALA A 45 1.19 0.27 -0.93
C ALA A 45 -0.28 -0.14 -1.06
N ALA A 46 -1.20 0.80 -0.85
CA ALA A 46 -2.63 0.55 -0.99
C ALA A 46 -2.99 0.13 -2.42
N ILE A 47 -2.49 0.83 -3.44
CA ILE A 47 -2.71 0.49 -4.84
C ILE A 47 -2.17 -0.91 -5.15
N MET A 48 -0.96 -1.24 -4.71
CA MET A 48 -0.36 -2.56 -4.93
C MET A 48 -1.17 -3.68 -4.26
N ILE A 49 -1.63 -3.49 -3.02
CA ILE A 49 -2.44 -4.50 -2.32
C ILE A 49 -3.78 -4.70 -3.04
N ILE A 50 -4.42 -3.62 -3.48
CA ILE A 50 -5.69 -3.67 -4.24
C ILE A 50 -5.49 -4.40 -5.58
N HIS A 51 -4.39 -4.12 -6.28
CA HIS A 51 -4.05 -4.78 -7.54
C HIS A 51 -3.74 -6.27 -7.33
N ALA A 52 -2.88 -6.60 -6.37
CA ALA A 52 -2.48 -7.97 -6.06
C ALA A 52 -3.65 -8.86 -5.61
N THR A 53 -4.68 -8.27 -5.00
CA THR A 53 -5.90 -8.98 -4.59
C THR A 53 -6.89 -9.20 -5.73
N GLY A 54 -6.63 -8.66 -6.92
CA GLY A 54 -7.53 -8.73 -8.08
C GLY A 54 -8.78 -7.85 -7.93
N LEU A 55 -8.80 -6.95 -6.95
CA LEU A 55 -9.96 -6.08 -6.70
C LEU A 55 -10.17 -5.07 -7.85
N LEU A 56 -9.13 -4.76 -8.63
CA LEU A 56 -9.24 -3.94 -9.84
C LEU A 56 -10.00 -4.65 -10.97
N ASP A 57 -10.00 -5.98 -11.00
CA ASP A 57 -10.72 -6.77 -11.99
C ASP A 57 -12.16 -7.09 -11.57
N TYR A 58 -12.56 -6.66 -10.36
CA TYR A 58 -13.89 -6.93 -9.83
C TYR A 58 -14.98 -6.21 -10.64
N ARG A 59 -15.81 -6.99 -11.34
CA ARG A 59 -17.02 -6.51 -12.03
C ARG A 59 -18.28 -6.99 -11.33
N PRO A 60 -18.94 -6.14 -10.50
CA PRO A 60 -20.24 -6.45 -9.95
C PRO A 60 -21.27 -6.42 -11.09
N GLY A 61 -21.61 -7.60 -11.64
CA GLY A 61 -22.54 -7.75 -12.77
C GLY A 61 -22.20 -8.84 -13.78
N ALA A 62 -20.99 -9.42 -13.73
CA ALA A 62 -20.57 -10.50 -14.64
C ALA A 62 -21.18 -11.88 -14.32
N ALA A 63 -22.06 -11.98 -13.31
CA ALA A 63 -22.73 -13.20 -12.87
C ALA A 63 -24.23 -13.24 -13.28
N GLY A 64 -24.63 -12.46 -14.30
CA GLY A 64 -25.98 -12.41 -14.84
C GLY A 64 -26.11 -13.16 -16.16
#